data_AF-A0A4Q2QRK6-F1
#
_entry.id   AF-A0A4Q2QRK6-F1
#
_cell.length_a   1.000
_cell.length_b   1.000
_cell.length_c   1.000
_cell.angle_alpha   90.00
_cell.angle_beta   90.00
_cell.angle_gamma   90.00
#
_symmetry.space_group_name_H-M   'P 1'
#
loop_
_entity.id
_entity.type
_entity.pdbx_description
1 polymer ?
#
loop_
_entity_poly.entity_id
_entity_poly.type
_entity_poly.pdbx_seq_one_letter_code
_entity_poly.pdbx_strand_id
1 'polypeptide(L)'
;GASELVREVGMDWMSQDLAARLSTRAAQGIGAGLLTARLGIKAMELCRPLPWIDDDKPRLGDFRRQLIGQVKETLQKGKTPSEK
;
A
#
# COMPACT_ATOMS: atom_id res chain seq x y z
N GLY A 1 -2.70 41.57 4.07
CA GLY A 1 -1.31 41.22 4.40
C GLY A 1 -1.21 40.00 5.30
N ALA A 2 -1.71 40.06 6.55
CA ALA A 2 -1.58 38.96 7.51
C ALA A 2 -2.59 37.80 7.32
N SER A 3 -3.80 38.08 6.82
CA SER A 3 -4.85 37.07 6.62
C SER A 3 -4.58 36.10 5.47
N GLU A 4 -3.78 36.51 4.48
CA GLU A 4 -3.34 35.64 3.38
C GLU A 4 -2.34 34.59 3.89
N LEU A 5 -1.35 35.04 4.69
CA LEU A 5 -0.32 34.18 5.28
C LEU A 5 -0.90 33.15 6.26
N VAL A 6 -1.88 33.55 7.08
CA VAL A 6 -2.56 32.62 7.99
C VAL A 6 -3.33 31.54 7.22
N ARG A 7 -3.90 31.89 6.06
CA ARG A 7 -4.63 30.94 5.21
C ARG A 7 -3.69 29.95 4.53
N GLU A 8 -2.57 30.43 4.00
CA GLU A 8 -1.57 29.60 3.33
C GLU A 8 -0.92 28.62 4.31
N VAL A 9 -0.46 29.12 5.46
CA VAL A 9 0.11 28.27 6.53
C VAL A 9 -0.92 27.28 7.07
N GLY A 10 -2.18 27.70 7.25
CA GLY A 10 -3.25 26.81 7.70
C GLY A 10 -3.58 25.69 6.71
N MET A 11 -3.52 25.99 5.41
CA MET A 11 -3.80 25.02 4.34
C MET A 11 -2.68 23.97 4.23
N ASP A 12 -1.42 24.40 4.30
CA ASP A 12 -0.27 23.49 4.24
C ASP A 12 -0.24 22.54 5.44
N TRP A 13 -0.52 23.04 6.63
CA TRP A 13 -0.56 22.23 7.84
C TRP A 13 -1.66 21.17 7.79
N MET A 14 -2.85 21.55 7.28
CA MET A 14 -3.96 20.62 7.08
C MET A 14 -3.64 19.55 6.03
N SER A 15 -2.95 19.95 4.94
CA SER A 15 -2.48 19.01 3.91
C SER A 15 -1.48 18.00 4.47
N GLN A 16 -0.53 18.47 5.29
CA GLN A 16 0.47 17.62 5.93
C GLN A 16 -0.15 16.63 6.93
N ASP A 17 -1.12 17.05 7.75
CA ASP A 17 -1.80 16.14 8.69
C ASP A 17 -2.58 15.04 7.93
N LEU A 18 -3.29 15.41 6.85
CA LEU A 18 -4.00 14.45 6.01
C LEU A 18 -3.04 13.44 5.37
N ALA A 19 -1.92 13.93 4.81
CA ALA A 19 -0.89 13.08 4.22
C ALA A 19 -0.25 12.16 5.27
N ALA A 20 0.00 12.64 6.48
CA ALA A 20 0.58 11.85 7.57
C ALA A 20 -0.36 10.72 8.01
N ARG A 21 -1.66 11.00 8.19
CA ARG A 21 -2.67 10.00 8.55
C ARG A 21 -2.86 8.96 7.46
N LEU A 22 -2.93 9.39 6.19
CA LEU A 22 -3.03 8.47 5.05
C LEU A 22 -1.79 7.58 4.95
N SER A 23 -0.60 8.15 5.10
CA SER A 23 0.67 7.42 5.06
C SER A 23 0.75 6.39 6.18
N THR A 24 0.31 6.74 7.38
CA THR A 24 0.31 5.83 8.53
C THR A 24 -0.62 4.64 8.27
N ARG A 25 -1.84 4.89 7.78
CA ARG A 25 -2.79 3.83 7.42
C ARG A 25 -2.27 2.94 6.29
N ALA A 26 -1.66 3.53 5.26
CA ALA A 26 -1.06 2.78 4.16
C ALA A 26 0.10 1.91 4.64
N ALA A 27 1.00 2.45 5.48
CA ALA A 27 2.11 1.70 6.06
C ALA A 27 1.62 0.52 6.91
N GLN A 28 0.58 0.72 7.72
CA GLN A 28 -0.05 -0.34 8.50
C GLN A 28 -0.67 -1.42 7.60
N GLY A 29 -1.42 -1.02 6.56
CA GLY A 29 -2.03 -1.95 5.62
C GLY A 29 -1.00 -2.78 4.85
N ILE A 30 0.08 -2.15 4.40
CA ILE A 30 1.20 -2.83 3.73
C ILE A 30 1.91 -3.78 4.70
N GLY A 31 2.17 -3.33 5.93
CA GLY A 31 2.82 -4.15 6.96
C GLY A 31 2.01 -5.41 7.31
N ALA A 32 0.71 -5.24 7.55
CA ALA A 32 -0.21 -6.34 7.81
C ALA A 32 -0.28 -7.29 6.60
N GLY A 33 -0.46 -6.75 5.38
CA GLY A 33 -0.52 -7.54 4.15
C GLY A 33 0.74 -8.38 3.91
N LEU A 34 1.92 -7.84 4.20
CA LEU A 34 3.18 -8.57 4.04
C LEU A 34 3.31 -9.72 5.06
N LEU A 35 2.89 -9.50 6.30
CA LEU A 35 2.87 -10.56 7.32
C LEU A 35 1.88 -11.67 6.94
N THR A 36 0.70 -11.30 6.43
CA THR A 36 -0.29 -12.26 5.89
C THR A 36 0.28 -13.04 4.71
N ALA A 37 0.97 -12.38 3.78
CA ALA A 37 1.62 -13.07 2.66
C ALA A 37 2.67 -14.07 3.15
N ARG A 38 3.48 -13.70 4.16
CA ARG A 38 4.47 -14.60 4.76
C ARG A 38 3.81 -15.84 5.37
N LEU A 39 2.72 -15.66 6.11
CA LEU A 39 1.96 -16.78 6.68
C LEU A 39 1.34 -17.65 5.56
N GLY A 40 0.78 -17.03 4.52
CA GLY A 40 0.21 -17.72 3.36
C GLY A 40 1.22 -18.60 2.63
N ILE A 41 2.45 -18.10 2.41
CA ILE A 41 3.53 -18.90 1.80
C ILE A 41 3.82 -20.14 2.65
N LYS A 42 3.88 -20.01 3.99
CA LYS A 42 4.10 -21.16 4.87
C LYS A 42 2.94 -22.14 4.87
N ALA A 43 1.71 -21.64 4.83
CA ALA A 43 0.54 -22.49 4.67
C ALA A 43 0.59 -23.26 3.33
N MET A 44 0.97 -22.60 2.23
CA MET A 44 1.15 -23.26 0.93
C MET A 44 2.25 -24.33 0.98
N GLU A 45 3.38 -24.07 1.63
CA GLU A 45 4.45 -25.05 1.81
C GLU A 45 3.98 -26.29 2.58
N LEU A 46 3.12 -26.13 3.59
CA LEU A 46 2.63 -27.24 4.42
C LEU A 46 1.47 -28.01 3.78
N CYS A 47 0.59 -27.34 3.05
CA CYS A 47 -0.62 -27.95 2.49
C CYS A 47 -0.40 -28.52 1.07
N ARG A 48 0.76 -28.29 0.43
CA ARG A 48 1.03 -28.74 -0.94
C ARG A 48 1.46 -30.22 -0.96
N PRO A 49 0.76 -31.11 -1.71
CA PRO A 49 1.13 -32.53 -1.81
C PRO A 49 2.20 -32.83 -2.86
N LEU A 50 2.46 -31.90 -3.80
CA LEU A 50 3.42 -32.06 -4.89
C LEU A 50 4.72 -31.28 -4.62
N PRO A 51 5.89 -31.69 -5.13
CA PRO A 51 7.11 -30.88 -5.01
C PRO A 51 6.99 -29.61 -5.86
N TRP A 52 7.59 -28.50 -5.41
CA TRP A 52 7.75 -27.28 -6.22
C TRP A 52 8.63 -27.60 -7.44
N ILE A 53 8.30 -27.02 -8.59
CA ILE A 53 9.04 -27.20 -9.85
C ILE A 53 9.65 -25.83 -10.19
N ASP A 54 10.95 -25.78 -10.45
CA ASP A 54 11.69 -24.56 -10.81
C ASP A 54 11.47 -23.36 -9.84
N ASP A 55 11.23 -22.16 -10.39
CA ASP A 55 11.00 -20.90 -9.65
C ASP A 55 9.51 -20.68 -9.31
N ASP A 56 8.66 -21.72 -9.37
CA ASP A 56 7.22 -21.63 -9.05
C ASP A 56 6.97 -21.31 -7.56
N LYS A 57 8.00 -21.39 -6.72
CA LYS A 57 7.88 -21.13 -5.29
C LYS A 57 7.62 -19.63 -5.04
N PRO A 58 6.46 -19.27 -4.44
CA PRO A 58 6.13 -17.87 -4.19
C PRO A 58 7.05 -17.29 -3.12
N ARG A 59 7.70 -16.16 -3.43
CA ARG A 59 8.59 -15.48 -2.48
C ARG A 59 7.93 -14.22 -1.96
N LEU A 60 8.28 -13.86 -0.73
CA LEU A 60 7.77 -12.66 -0.08
C LEU A 60 8.12 -11.37 -0.87
N GLY A 61 9.25 -11.36 -1.57
CA GLY A 61 9.66 -10.24 -2.41
C GLY A 61 8.73 -9.97 -3.60
N ASP A 62 8.08 -11.01 -4.12
CA ASP A 62 7.16 -10.90 -5.26
C ASP A 62 5.86 -10.22 -4.79
N PHE A 63 5.33 -10.65 -3.64
CA PHE A 63 4.20 -9.99 -2.99
C PHE A 63 4.49 -8.54 -2.65
N ARG A 64 5.69 -8.21 -2.15
CA ARG A 64 6.08 -6.82 -1.86
C ARG A 64 5.98 -5.94 -3.11
N ARG A 65 6.49 -6.40 -4.25
CA ARG A 65 6.42 -5.67 -5.53
C ARG A 65 4.97 -5.52 -6.00
N GLN A 66 4.19 -6.60 -5.96
CA GLN A 66 2.78 -6.56 -6.32
C GLN A 66 1.98 -5.60 -5.44
N LEU A 67 2.17 -5.64 -4.12
CA LEU A 67 1.46 -4.79 -3.17
C LEU A 67 1.74 -3.30 -3.46
N ILE A 68 3.00 -2.94 -3.66
CA ILE A 68 3.39 -1.56 -4.00
C ILE A 68 2.80 -1.16 -5.36
N GLY A 69 2.81 -2.06 -6.34
CA GLY A 69 2.19 -1.84 -7.65
C GLY A 69 0.68 -1.59 -7.55
N GLN A 70 -0.04 -2.44 -6.82
CA GLN A 70 -1.48 -2.32 -6.61
C GLN A 70 -1.85 -1.04 -5.84
N VAL A 71 -1.07 -0.66 -4.83
CA VAL A 71 -1.27 0.62 -4.13
C VAL A 71 -1.07 1.79 -5.09
N LYS A 72 -0.04 1.77 -5.93
CA LYS A 72 0.21 2.80 -6.94
C LYS A 72 -0.94 2.89 -7.96
N GLU A 73 -1.40 1.76 -8.48
CA GLU A 73 -2.53 1.70 -9.41
C GLU A 73 -3.83 2.21 -8.78
N THR A 74 -4.11 1.81 -7.54
CA THR A 74 -5.31 2.26 -6.81
C THR A 74 -5.28 3.76 -6.58
N LEU A 75 -4.12 4.33 -6.23
CA LEU A 75 -3.93 5.77 -6.08
C LEU A 75 -4.09 6.53 -7.41
N GLN A 76 -3.69 5.91 -8.53
CA GLN A 76 -3.87 6.50 -9.87
C GLN A 76 -5.34 6.42 -10.33
N LYS A 77 -6.03 5.31 -10.07
CA LYS A 77 -7.44 5.13 -10.40
C LYS A 77 -8.35 6.11 -9.67
N GLY A 78 -8.02 6.48 -8.43
CA GLY A 78 -8.73 7.51 -7.67
C GLY A 78 -8.50 8.95 -8.14
N LYS A 79 -7.51 9.21 -9.02
CA LYS A 79 -7.22 10.55 -9.56
C LYS A 79 -8.00 10.88 -10.85
N THR A 80 -8.59 9.88 -11.51
CA THR A 80 -9.45 10.13 -12.68
C THR A 80 -10.84 10.52 -12.20
N PRO A 81 -11.33 11.74 -12.46
CA PRO A 81 -12.71 12.09 -12.14
C PRO A 81 -13.62 11.14 -12.92
N SER A 82 -14.47 10.40 -12.21
CA SER A 82 -15.60 9.72 -12.81
C SER A 82 -16.55 10.81 -13.29
N GLU A 83 -16.36 11.29 -14.51
CA GLU A 83 -17.38 12.03 -15.24
C GLU A 83 -18.49 11.03 -15.60
N LYS A 84 -19.58 11.11 -14.83
CA LYS A 84 -20.93 10.69 -15.23
C LYS A 84 -21.93 11.65 -14.63
#